data_AF-S4P4S2-F1
#
_entry.id   AF-S4P4S2-F1
#
_cell.length_a   1.000
_cell.length_b   1.000
_cell.length_c   1.000
_cell.angle_alpha   90.00
_cell.angle_beta   90.00
_cell.angle_gamma   90.00
#
_symmetry.space_group_name_H-M   'P 1'
#
loop_
_entity.id
_entity.type
_entity.pdbx_description
1 polymer ?
#
loop_
_entity_poly.entity_id
_entity_poly.type
_entity_poly.pdbx_seq_one_letter_code
_entity_poly.pdbx_strand_id
1 'polypeptide(L)'
;MHSITLWTSLLFLINGYFAMEPIILIHGGAGDIPQNRVKGKLDGVKVAVIAGHKILAQGGSALDAVEAAVLSMEDDENFNAGMYK
;
A
#
# COMPACT_ATOMS: atom_id res chain seq x y z
N MET A 1 34.14 -8.74 -34.17
CA MET A 1 32.86 -8.06 -33.85
C MET A 1 32.28 -8.62 -32.53
N HIS A 2 32.97 -8.45 -31.39
CA HIS A 2 32.49 -8.91 -30.06
C HIS A 2 32.64 -7.85 -28.96
N SER A 3 32.95 -6.60 -29.31
CA SER A 3 33.35 -5.58 -28.32
C SER A 3 32.27 -4.54 -27.97
N ILE A 4 31.04 -4.67 -28.49
CA ILE A 4 29.98 -3.67 -28.32
C ILE A 4 28.93 -4.09 -27.26
N THR A 5 28.82 -5.37 -26.90
CA THR A 5 27.79 -5.89 -25.98
C THR A 5 28.10 -5.70 -24.49
N LEU A 6 29.34 -5.43 -24.10
CA LEU A 6 29.71 -5.31 -22.67
C LEU A 6 29.40 -3.93 -22.07
N TRP A 7 29.20 -2.91 -22.90
CA TRP A 7 28.98 -1.53 -22.43
C TRP A 7 27.49 -1.23 -22.18
N THR A 8 26.58 -1.92 -22.86
CA THR A 8 25.13 -1.82 -22.61
C THR A 8 24.74 -2.45 -21.27
N SER A 9 25.41 -3.53 -20.85
CA SER A 9 25.14 -4.21 -19.58
C SER A 9 25.62 -3.40 -18.36
N LEU A 10 26.69 -2.63 -18.52
CA LEU A 10 27.25 -1.81 -17.44
C LEU A 10 26.43 -0.53 -17.19
N LEU A 11 25.82 0.06 -18.23
CA LEU A 11 24.90 1.20 -18.13
C LEU A 11 23.59 0.87 -17.39
N PHE A 12 23.12 -0.38 -17.46
CA PHE A 12 21.94 -0.84 -16.71
C PHE A 12 22.20 -0.94 -15.20
N LEU A 13 23.46 -1.09 -14.79
CA LEU A 13 23.85 -1.27 -13.39
C LEU A 13 24.15 0.04 -12.65
N ILE A 14 24.32 1.16 -13.36
CA ILE A 14 24.79 2.42 -12.77
C ILE A 14 23.80 3.60 -12.85
N ASN A 15 22.70 3.55 -13.61
CA ASN A 15 21.82 4.72 -13.78
C ASN A 15 20.32 4.43 -14.02
N GLY A 16 19.51 4.26 -12.98
CA GLY A 16 18.21 4.96 -13.02
C GLY A 16 16.92 4.21 -12.75
N TYR A 17 16.92 3.13 -11.96
CA TYR A 17 15.79 2.91 -11.06
C TYR A 17 16.36 2.76 -9.66
N PHE A 18 16.54 3.89 -8.96
CA PHE A 18 16.40 3.83 -7.51
C PHE A 18 15.04 3.16 -7.30
N ALA A 19 15.04 1.93 -6.76
CA ALA A 19 13.81 1.31 -6.32
C ALA A 19 13.14 2.33 -5.40
N MET A 20 12.05 2.94 -5.88
CA MET A 20 11.30 3.91 -5.09
C MET A 20 10.92 3.22 -3.80
N GLU A 21 11.26 3.80 -2.66
CA GLU A 21 10.76 3.32 -1.39
C GLU A 21 9.24 3.51 -1.42
N PRO A 22 8.47 2.41 -1.45
CA PRO A 22 7.04 2.50 -1.67
C PRO A 22 6.37 3.03 -0.39
N ILE A 23 5.50 4.02 -0.55
CA ILE A 23 4.73 4.61 0.55
C ILE A 23 3.27 4.28 0.32
N ILE A 24 2.59 3.89 1.40
CA ILE A 24 1.14 3.73 1.42
C ILE A 24 0.56 4.58 2.55
N LEU A 25 -0.52 5.30 2.22
CA LEU A 25 -1.27 6.10 3.16
C LEU A 25 -2.74 5.71 3.07
N ILE A 26 -3.35 5.45 4.22
CA ILE A 26 -4.75 5.04 4.33
C ILE A 26 -5.50 6.14 5.09
N HIS A 27 -6.70 6.47 4.62
CA HIS A 27 -7.62 7.35 5.32
C HIS A 27 -8.95 6.64 5.53
N GLY A 28 -9.65 6.99 6.60
CA GLY A 28 -11.04 6.56 6.81
C GLY A 28 -12.01 7.40 5.97
N GLY A 29 -12.98 8.03 6.62
CA GLY A 29 -13.85 9.04 6.01
C GLY A 29 -13.65 10.41 6.66
N ALA A 30 -14.34 11.41 6.16
CA ALA A 30 -14.42 12.72 6.80
C ALA A 30 -15.59 12.80 7.79
N GLY A 31 -15.50 13.72 8.76
CA GLY A 31 -16.56 14.00 9.74
C GLY A 31 -16.11 13.78 11.19
N ASP A 32 -16.95 14.23 12.13
CA ASP A 32 -16.70 14.05 13.56
C ASP A 32 -16.74 12.57 13.93
N ILE A 33 -15.74 12.12 14.69
CA ILE A 33 -15.66 10.75 15.18
C ILE A 33 -16.12 10.74 16.64
N PRO A 34 -17.28 10.13 16.98
CA PRO A 34 -17.71 9.96 18.35
C PRO A 34 -16.63 9.26 19.19
N GLN A 35 -16.45 9.66 20.45
CA GLN A 35 -15.36 9.17 21.30
C GLN A 35 -15.32 7.63 21.42
N ASN A 36 -16.49 6.98 21.43
CA ASN A 36 -16.62 5.53 21.47
C ASN A 36 -16.18 4.82 20.17
N ARG A 37 -16.11 5.53 19.04
CA ARG A 37 -15.70 5.02 17.72
C ARG A 37 -14.23 5.33 17.38
N VAL A 38 -13.58 6.26 18.11
CA VAL A 38 -12.18 6.67 17.86
C VAL A 38 -11.23 5.48 17.85
N LYS A 39 -11.31 4.61 18.86
CA LYS A 39 -10.43 3.44 18.96
C LYS A 39 -10.60 2.51 17.76
N GLY A 40 -11.84 2.18 17.39
CA GLY A 40 -12.15 1.33 16.25
C GLY A 40 -11.63 1.91 14.93
N LYS A 41 -11.82 3.21 14.70
CA LYS A 41 -11.29 3.92 13.52
C LYS A 41 -9.76 3.87 13.45
N LEU A 42 -9.08 4.13 14.57
CA LEU A 42 -7.60 4.11 14.62
C LEU A 42 -7.02 2.71 14.45
N ASP A 43 -7.64 1.70 15.06
CA ASP A 43 -7.18 0.31 14.93
C ASP A 43 -7.44 -0.20 13.51
N GLY A 44 -8.61 0.10 12.93
CA GLY A 44 -8.97 -0.28 11.57
C GLY A 44 -8.03 0.27 10.50
N VAL A 45 -7.67 1.57 10.55
CA VAL A 45 -6.69 2.13 9.60
C VAL A 45 -5.28 1.55 9.78
N LYS A 46 -4.90 1.15 11.00
CA LYS A 46 -3.64 0.45 11.25
C LYS A 46 -3.63 -0.95 10.62
N VAL A 47 -4.73 -1.70 10.74
CA VAL A 47 -4.84 -3.02 10.10
C VAL A 47 -4.76 -2.87 8.58
N ALA A 48 -5.51 -1.91 8.01
CA ALA A 48 -5.51 -1.65 6.57
C ALA A 48 -4.13 -1.25 6.02
N VAL A 49 -3.42 -0.32 6.69
CA VAL A 49 -2.08 0.10 6.25
C VAL A 49 -1.07 -1.04 6.36
N ILE A 50 -1.16 -1.89 7.39
CA ILE A 50 -0.29 -3.06 7.54
C ILE A 50 -0.54 -4.07 6.40
N ALA A 51 -1.81 -4.30 6.03
CA ALA A 51 -2.17 -5.21 4.94
C ALA A 51 -1.54 -4.78 3.60
N GLY A 52 -1.72 -3.52 3.22
CA GLY A 52 -1.14 -3.00 1.97
C GLY A 52 0.39 -2.86 2.03
N HIS A 53 0.95 -2.39 3.16
CA HIS A 53 2.40 -2.27 3.34
C HIS A 53 3.09 -3.63 3.22
N LYS A 54 2.50 -4.72 3.72
CA LYS A 54 3.05 -6.07 3.59
C LYS A 54 3.25 -6.48 2.13
N ILE A 55 2.31 -6.12 1.25
CA ILE A 55 2.41 -6.41 -0.20
C ILE A 55 3.56 -5.61 -0.82
N LEU A 56 3.64 -4.31 -0.53
CA LEU A 56 4.72 -3.45 -1.02
C LEU A 56 6.10 -3.92 -0.55
N ALA A 57 6.22 -4.29 0.73
CA ALA A 57 7.45 -4.82 1.33
C ALA A 57 7.90 -6.15 0.70
N GLN A 58 7.00 -6.88 0.07
CA GLN A 58 7.27 -8.13 -0.66
C GLN A 58 7.53 -7.91 -2.16
N GLY A 59 7.56 -6.66 -2.62
CA GLY A 59 7.75 -6.32 -4.03
C GLY A 59 6.47 -6.49 -4.88
N GLY A 60 5.30 -6.57 -4.24
CA GLY A 60 4.01 -6.60 -4.92
C GLY A 60 3.65 -5.26 -5.57
N SER A 61 2.60 -5.25 -6.39
CA SER A 61 2.22 -4.05 -7.12
C SER A 61 1.51 -3.03 -6.22
N ALA A 62 1.54 -1.75 -6.63
CA ALA A 62 0.76 -0.71 -5.98
C ALA A 62 -0.75 -1.02 -6.01
N LEU A 63 -1.23 -1.67 -7.07
CA LEU A 63 -2.63 -2.07 -7.22
C LEU A 63 -3.02 -3.12 -6.17
N ASP A 64 -2.25 -4.19 -6.04
CA ASP A 64 -2.51 -5.24 -5.05
C ASP A 64 -2.44 -4.68 -3.62
N ALA A 65 -1.52 -3.75 -3.36
CA ALA A 65 -1.36 -3.12 -2.06
C ALA A 65 -2.57 -2.27 -1.66
N VAL A 66 -3.09 -1.44 -2.57
CA VAL A 66 -4.29 -0.63 -2.26
C VAL A 66 -5.54 -1.49 -2.19
N GLU A 67 -5.66 -2.52 -3.02
CA GLU A 67 -6.77 -3.46 -2.97
C GLU A 67 -6.82 -4.15 -1.60
N ALA A 68 -5.72 -4.76 -1.15
CA ALA A 68 -5.68 -5.44 0.15
C ALA A 68 -5.96 -4.50 1.33
N ALA A 69 -5.49 -3.25 1.26
CA ALA A 69 -5.79 -2.25 2.29
C ALA A 69 -7.28 -1.88 2.31
N VAL A 70 -7.89 -1.66 1.15
CA VAL A 70 -9.32 -1.31 1.05
C VAL A 70 -10.21 -2.50 1.42
N LEU A 71 -9.88 -3.72 0.99
CA LEU A 71 -10.62 -4.93 1.33
C LEU A 71 -10.66 -5.15 2.85
N SER A 72 -9.53 -4.88 3.54
CA SER A 72 -9.49 -4.87 5.01
C SER A 72 -10.39 -3.82 5.64
N MET A 73 -10.63 -2.68 4.99
CA MET A 73 -11.55 -1.65 5.47
C MET A 73 -13.01 -2.00 5.16
N GLU A 74 -13.27 -2.69 4.06
CA GLU A 74 -14.60 -3.16 3.66
C GLU A 74 -15.16 -4.24 4.58
N ASP A 75 -14.28 -5.05 5.18
CA ASP A 75 -14.61 -6.08 6.16
C ASP A 75 -14.75 -5.55 7.61
N ASP A 76 -14.43 -4.28 7.86
CA ASP A 76 -14.46 -3.65 9.19
C ASP A 76 -15.68 -2.72 9.36
N GLU A 77 -16.59 -3.09 10.26
CA GLU A 77 -17.82 -2.35 10.62
C GLU A 77 -17.57 -0.91 11.13
N ASN A 78 -16.32 -0.56 11.42
CA ASN A 78 -15.93 0.79 11.74
C ASN A 78 -15.94 1.71 10.52
N PHE A 79 -15.87 1.21 9.28
CA PHE A 79 -15.86 2.02 8.06
C PHE A 79 -17.16 1.92 7.26
N ASN A 80 -17.44 2.96 6.49
CA ASN A 80 -18.56 3.01 5.56
C ASN A 80 -18.05 2.66 4.16
N ALA A 81 -17.59 1.42 4.03
CA ALA A 81 -17.14 0.79 2.79
C ALA A 81 -17.43 -0.69 2.97
N GLY A 82 -17.84 -1.40 1.92
CA GLY A 82 -18.20 -2.80 2.08
C GLY A 82 -19.40 -3.01 3.00
N MET A 83 -19.36 -4.07 3.81
CA MET A 83 -20.52 -4.93 4.10
C MET A 83 -21.78 -4.21 4.63
N TYR A 84 -22.87 -4.38 3.89
CA TYR A 84 -24.24 -4.38 4.41
C TYR A 84 -24.72 -5.83 4.52
N LYS A 85 -24.90 -6.33 5.74
CA LYS A 85 -25.81 -7.46 6.01
C LYS A 85 -27.23 -6.95 6.14
#